data_AF-A0A0K0DMI9-F1
#
_entry.id   AF-A0A0K0DMI9-F1
#
_cell.length_a   1.000
_cell.length_b   1.000
_cell.length_c   1.000
_cell.angle_alpha   90.00
_cell.angle_beta   90.00
_cell.angle_gamma   90.00
#
_symmetry.space_group_name_H-M   'P 1'
#
loop_
_entity.id
_entity.type
_entity.pdbx_description
1 polymer ?
#
loop_
_entity_poly.entity_id
_entity_poly.type
_entity_poly.pdbx_seq_one_letter_code
_entity_poly.pdbx_strand_id
1 'polypeptide(L)'
;MVIKKKAKKNAAFNKIKLKVGKKLKKTSTTDTTIKTKKVVLLSQLQEKNGTSEKPLSYRGLSLDELCKQLGHFSKGSDPALSGQLRGLIRVICNASPHSMTAHFTLFVAHLLHALTHNEARVRSFSLSIIALVLCTYPDLCSKNADLFTAFIKFLGGSHKPRWSSPGFLETIVSFIKAYTADRSNRKDVCTEIQLNMDTGEVPVGVNLLKTFSKSNPFDFPVINSSIPTTVSPLEVPESLLSLSEACAPILAMSLSEDRSGSFLGPATSILSLLGNAALNLPNASVVEDFIPRMRKIWTSVKKVATSRKSEKVARATRWLNDF
;
A
#
# COMPACT_ATOMS: atom_id res chain seq x y z
N MET A 1 -87.24 -40.30 54.39
CA MET A 1 -85.93 -40.01 55.02
C MET A 1 -84.87 -39.94 53.93
N VAL A 2 -84.07 -38.88 53.90
CA VAL A 2 -83.21 -38.47 52.78
C VAL A 2 -82.02 -39.42 52.58
N ILE A 3 -81.75 -39.83 51.34
CA ILE A 3 -80.39 -40.14 50.88
C ILE A 3 -80.15 -39.46 49.53
N LYS A 4 -79.46 -38.32 49.57
CA LYS A 4 -78.83 -37.69 48.39
C LYS A 4 -77.80 -38.67 47.81
N LYS A 5 -78.04 -39.23 46.62
CA LYS A 5 -76.99 -39.93 45.87
C LYS A 5 -76.22 -38.92 45.02
N LYS A 6 -75.01 -38.61 45.49
CA LYS A 6 -73.98 -37.77 44.87
C LYS A 6 -73.71 -38.17 43.41
N ALA A 7 -73.49 -37.14 42.60
CA ALA A 7 -73.12 -37.16 41.19
C ALA A 7 -72.06 -38.22 40.85
N LYS A 8 -72.39 -39.12 39.91
CA LYS A 8 -71.43 -40.06 39.33
C LYS A 8 -70.91 -39.48 38.01
N LYS A 9 -69.68 -38.98 38.12
CA LYS A 9 -68.56 -38.92 37.17
C LYS A 9 -68.79 -39.53 35.77
N ASN A 10 -68.31 -38.78 34.76
CA ASN A 10 -67.97 -39.16 33.38
C ASN A 10 -69.09 -39.02 32.33
N ALA A 11 -69.58 -37.80 32.11
CA ALA A 11 -70.19 -37.47 30.83
C ALA A 11 -69.07 -37.41 29.77
N ALA A 12 -69.01 -38.40 28.88
CA ALA A 12 -68.05 -38.44 27.76
C ALA A 12 -68.18 -37.22 26.81
N PHE A 13 -69.25 -36.43 26.95
CA PHE A 13 -69.49 -35.22 26.18
C PHE A 13 -69.97 -34.08 27.09
N ASN A 14 -69.09 -33.12 27.35
CA ASN A 14 -69.46 -31.86 27.98
C ASN A 14 -69.87 -30.84 26.91
N LYS A 15 -71.18 -30.61 26.73
CA LYS A 15 -71.66 -29.52 25.88
C LYS A 15 -71.38 -28.18 26.55
N ILE A 16 -70.55 -27.35 25.93
CA ILE A 16 -70.27 -25.99 26.41
C ILE A 16 -71.54 -25.14 26.24
N LYS A 17 -71.94 -24.41 27.29
CA LYS A 17 -73.11 -23.51 27.24
C LYS A 17 -72.96 -22.48 26.11
N LEU A 18 -74.02 -22.31 25.33
CA LEU A 18 -74.10 -21.30 24.28
C LEU A 18 -73.98 -19.90 24.90
N LYS A 19 -72.92 -19.17 24.56
CA LYS A 19 -72.74 -17.77 24.95
C LYS A 19 -73.13 -16.88 23.78
N VAL A 20 -74.21 -16.13 23.94
CA VAL A 20 -74.73 -15.19 22.94
C VAL A 20 -73.62 -14.19 22.58
N GLY A 21 -73.41 -13.94 21.28
CA GLY A 21 -72.35 -13.06 20.76
C GLY A 21 -70.98 -13.72 20.52
N LYS A 22 -70.76 -14.99 20.92
CA LYS A 22 -69.51 -15.72 20.62
C LYS A 22 -69.70 -16.72 19.47
N LYS A 23 -68.72 -16.80 18.57
CA LYS A 23 -68.75 -17.72 17.42
C LYS A 23 -68.80 -19.17 17.91
N LEU A 24 -69.80 -19.92 17.43
CA LEU A 24 -70.04 -21.30 17.80
C LEU A 24 -68.90 -22.19 17.32
N LYS A 25 -68.24 -22.92 18.22
CA LYS A 25 -67.20 -23.90 17.85
C LYS A 25 -67.87 -25.21 17.44
N LYS A 26 -67.68 -25.64 16.19
CA LYS A 26 -68.14 -26.94 15.70
C LYS A 26 -67.27 -28.05 16.30
N THR A 27 -67.89 -29.08 16.87
CA THR A 27 -67.21 -30.12 17.67
C THR A 27 -66.62 -31.26 16.84
N SER A 28 -66.98 -31.41 15.56
CA SER A 28 -66.58 -32.53 14.69
C SER A 28 -65.80 -32.09 13.45
N THR A 29 -65.41 -30.82 13.35
CA THR A 29 -64.70 -30.31 12.18
C THR A 29 -63.20 -30.43 12.41
N THR A 30 -62.54 -31.26 11.61
CA THR A 30 -61.09 -31.35 11.56
C THR A 30 -60.52 -30.01 11.09
N ASP A 31 -59.68 -29.39 11.91
CA ASP A 31 -58.98 -28.15 11.54
C ASP A 31 -57.83 -28.50 10.59
N THR A 32 -57.93 -28.08 9.33
CA THR A 32 -56.90 -28.27 8.29
C THR A 32 -55.92 -27.10 8.21
N THR A 33 -55.96 -26.17 9.16
CA THR A 33 -55.10 -24.99 9.17
C THR A 33 -53.67 -25.37 9.56
N ILE A 34 -52.83 -25.65 8.56
CA ILE A 34 -51.41 -25.96 8.76
C ILE A 34 -50.60 -24.67 8.64
N LYS A 35 -49.78 -24.36 9.65
CA LYS A 35 -48.77 -23.30 9.59
C LYS A 35 -47.39 -23.92 9.45
N THR A 36 -46.73 -23.69 8.32
CA THR A 36 -45.34 -24.11 8.09
C THR A 36 -44.40 -22.90 8.16
N LYS A 37 -43.22 -23.10 8.74
CA LYS A 37 -42.13 -22.10 8.74
C LYS A 37 -41.00 -22.63 7.86
N LYS A 38 -40.52 -21.79 6.93
CA LYS A 38 -39.36 -22.10 6.09
C LYS A 38 -38.09 -21.94 6.92
N VAL A 39 -37.26 -22.98 6.97
CA VAL A 39 -35.88 -22.86 7.46
C VAL A 39 -35.05 -22.24 6.34
N VAL A 40 -34.46 -21.08 6.61
CA VAL A 40 -33.53 -20.42 5.69
C VAL A 40 -32.13 -20.70 6.20
N LEU A 41 -31.36 -21.47 5.43
CA LEU A 41 -29.94 -21.69 5.71
C LEU A 41 -29.12 -20.48 5.29
N LEU A 42 -28.06 -20.21 6.04
CA LEU A 42 -27.08 -19.18 5.68
C LEU A 42 -26.41 -19.55 4.35
N SER A 43 -26.24 -18.57 3.49
CA SER A 43 -25.62 -18.69 2.15
C SER A 43 -24.18 -19.18 2.15
N GLN A 44 -23.55 -19.35 3.32
CA GLN A 44 -22.22 -19.91 3.51
C GLN A 44 -22.09 -21.38 3.05
N LEU A 45 -23.21 -22.10 2.88
CA LEU A 45 -23.25 -23.48 2.36
C LEU A 45 -23.47 -23.55 0.84
N GLN A 46 -23.58 -22.42 0.15
CA GLN A 46 -23.73 -22.39 -1.31
C GLN A 46 -22.34 -22.44 -1.95
N GLU A 47 -22.15 -23.33 -2.94
CA GLU A 47 -20.94 -23.35 -3.75
C GLU A 47 -20.70 -21.96 -4.35
N LYS A 48 -19.52 -21.40 -4.07
CA LYS A 48 -19.09 -20.14 -4.68
C LYS A 48 -18.79 -20.42 -6.15
N ASN A 49 -19.81 -20.36 -6.99
CA ASN A 49 -19.65 -20.39 -8.44
C ASN A 49 -18.79 -19.19 -8.85
N GLY A 50 -17.51 -19.48 -9.15
CA GLY A 50 -16.52 -18.51 -9.56
C GLY A 50 -16.85 -17.98 -10.96
N THR A 51 -17.73 -16.99 -11.04
CA THR A 51 -17.82 -16.14 -12.23
C THR A 51 -16.70 -15.11 -12.17
N SER A 52 -15.70 -15.36 -13.02
CA SER A 52 -14.56 -14.54 -13.40
C SER A 52 -14.96 -13.10 -13.71
N GLU A 53 -14.80 -12.17 -12.76
CA GLU A 53 -14.71 -10.72 -13.02
C GLU A 53 -14.38 -9.88 -11.78
N LYS A 54 -14.64 -10.39 -10.57
CA LYS A 54 -14.38 -9.62 -9.32
C LYS A 54 -13.00 -9.94 -8.75
N PRO A 55 -12.17 -8.93 -8.40
CA PRO A 55 -10.86 -9.18 -7.82
C PRO A 55 -11.02 -9.85 -6.45
N LEU A 56 -10.42 -11.03 -6.29
CA LEU A 56 -10.40 -11.78 -5.06
C LEU A 56 -9.05 -11.62 -4.36
N SER A 57 -9.05 -11.68 -3.04
CA SER A 57 -7.82 -11.85 -2.27
C SER A 57 -7.18 -13.21 -2.53
N TYR A 58 -5.93 -13.38 -2.08
CA TYR A 58 -5.21 -14.66 -2.11
C TYR A 58 -5.98 -15.81 -1.43
N ARG A 59 -6.91 -15.51 -0.51
CA ARG A 59 -7.77 -16.49 0.17
C ARG A 59 -9.14 -16.66 -0.48
N GLY A 60 -9.35 -16.14 -1.69
CA GLY A 60 -10.63 -16.21 -2.40
C GLY A 60 -11.75 -15.35 -1.78
N LEU A 61 -11.40 -14.38 -0.91
CA LEU A 61 -12.36 -13.44 -0.33
C LEU A 61 -12.53 -12.23 -1.24
N SER A 62 -13.78 -11.83 -1.45
CA SER A 62 -14.16 -10.60 -2.16
C SER A 62 -13.92 -9.35 -1.30
N LEU A 63 -13.90 -8.17 -1.94
CA LEU A 63 -13.77 -6.88 -1.26
C LEU A 63 -14.85 -6.69 -0.16
N ASP A 64 -16.10 -7.05 -0.45
CA ASP A 64 -17.22 -6.93 0.49
C ASP A 64 -17.04 -7.83 1.73
N GLU A 65 -16.55 -9.06 1.53
CA GLU A 65 -16.23 -9.98 2.64
C GLU A 65 -15.09 -9.45 3.51
N LEU A 66 -14.06 -8.86 2.90
CA LEU A 66 -12.93 -8.26 3.63
C LEU A 66 -13.36 -7.01 4.41
N CYS A 67 -14.18 -6.14 3.82
CA CYS A 67 -14.70 -4.96 4.50
C CYS A 67 -15.59 -5.32 5.70
N LYS A 68 -16.45 -6.34 5.55
CA LYS A 68 -17.25 -6.87 6.67
C LYS A 68 -16.36 -7.42 7.79
N GLN A 69 -15.26 -8.07 7.45
CA GLN A 69 -14.29 -8.61 8.42
C GLN A 69 -13.56 -7.54 9.22
N LEU A 70 -13.29 -6.36 8.63
CA LEU A 70 -12.68 -5.24 9.38
C LEU A 70 -13.60 -4.65 10.46
N GLY A 71 -14.92 -4.75 10.31
CA GLY A 71 -15.90 -4.28 11.29
C GLY A 71 -16.03 -5.20 12.52
N HIS A 72 -15.51 -6.43 12.44
CA HIS A 72 -15.48 -7.35 13.57
C HIS A 72 -14.30 -7.00 14.49
N PHE A 73 -14.58 -6.17 15.49
CA PHE A 73 -13.63 -5.80 16.55
C PHE A 73 -13.20 -7.05 17.35
N SER A 74 -12.14 -7.73 16.93
CA SER A 74 -11.33 -8.49 17.88
C SER A 74 -10.43 -7.49 18.61
N LYS A 75 -10.66 -7.33 19.91
CA LYS A 75 -9.81 -6.49 20.79
C LYS A 75 -8.47 -7.21 20.96
N GLY A 76 -7.58 -7.04 20.01
CA GLY A 76 -6.27 -7.63 20.07
C GLY A 76 -5.57 -7.49 18.74
N SER A 77 -4.28 -7.26 18.81
CA SER A 77 -3.32 -7.41 17.71
C SER A 77 -3.34 -8.83 17.13
N ASP A 78 -4.44 -9.22 16.52
CA ASP A 78 -4.65 -10.54 15.94
C ASP A 78 -3.90 -10.58 14.60
N PRO A 79 -2.94 -11.50 14.43
CA PRO A 79 -2.34 -11.76 13.12
C PRO A 79 -3.38 -11.94 12.01
N ALA A 80 -4.57 -12.45 12.32
CA ALA A 80 -5.67 -12.59 11.38
C ALA A 80 -6.19 -11.24 10.87
N LEU A 81 -6.42 -10.25 11.75
CA LEU A 81 -6.88 -8.91 11.36
C LEU A 81 -5.84 -8.20 10.49
N SER A 82 -4.56 -8.27 10.86
CA SER A 82 -3.48 -7.71 10.03
C SER A 82 -3.38 -8.40 8.67
N GLY A 83 -3.62 -9.71 8.62
CA GLY A 83 -3.68 -10.48 7.37
C GLY A 83 -4.86 -10.09 6.49
N GLN A 84 -6.04 -9.85 7.09
CA GLN A 84 -7.24 -9.39 6.39
C GLN A 84 -7.06 -7.98 5.83
N LEU A 85 -6.56 -7.05 6.65
CA LEU A 85 -6.26 -5.69 6.21
C LEU A 85 -5.23 -5.67 5.08
N ARG A 86 -4.17 -6.49 5.18
CA ARG A 86 -3.21 -6.67 4.09
C ARG A 86 -3.86 -7.20 2.82
N GLY A 87 -4.77 -8.17 2.96
CA GLY A 87 -5.56 -8.72 1.86
C GLY A 87 -6.38 -7.64 1.16
N LEU A 88 -7.09 -6.82 1.94
CA LEU A 88 -7.88 -5.70 1.43
C LEU A 88 -7.01 -4.69 0.68
N ILE A 89 -5.91 -4.26 1.31
CA ILE A 89 -4.99 -3.30 0.69
C ILE A 89 -4.41 -3.85 -0.61
N ARG A 90 -4.08 -5.15 -0.67
CA ARG A 90 -3.60 -5.76 -1.92
C ARG A 90 -4.65 -5.71 -3.04
N VAL A 91 -5.92 -5.94 -2.72
CA VAL A 91 -7.02 -5.82 -3.69
C VAL A 91 -7.18 -4.37 -4.15
N ILE A 92 -7.12 -3.41 -3.24
CA ILE A 92 -7.16 -1.97 -3.55
C ILE A 92 -5.97 -1.57 -4.45
N CYS A 93 -4.80 -2.13 -4.19
CA CYS A 93 -3.60 -1.92 -4.99
C CYS A 93 -3.63 -2.61 -6.38
N ASN A 94 -4.69 -3.35 -6.74
CA ASN A 94 -4.88 -3.80 -8.12
C ASN A 94 -5.55 -2.74 -9.01
N ALA A 95 -6.00 -1.62 -8.43
CA ALA A 95 -6.58 -0.52 -9.21
C ALA A 95 -5.54 0.09 -10.17
N SER A 96 -6.02 0.68 -11.27
CA SER A 96 -5.14 1.39 -12.19
C SER A 96 -4.50 2.61 -11.49
N PRO A 97 -3.27 3.04 -11.87
CA PRO A 97 -2.66 4.25 -11.31
C PRO A 97 -3.56 5.48 -11.46
N HIS A 98 -4.29 5.59 -12.58
CA HIS A 98 -5.25 6.67 -12.83
C HIS A 98 -6.36 6.71 -11.77
N SER A 99 -6.96 5.56 -11.44
CA SER A 99 -7.99 5.46 -10.39
C SER A 99 -7.42 5.70 -8.99
N MET A 100 -6.18 5.30 -8.73
CA MET A 100 -5.52 5.48 -7.43
C MET A 100 -5.11 6.94 -7.18
N THR A 101 -4.86 7.71 -8.23
CA THR A 101 -4.31 9.09 -8.15
C THR A 101 -5.11 9.98 -7.20
N ALA A 102 -6.45 9.97 -7.29
CA ALA A 102 -7.32 10.80 -6.45
C ALA A 102 -7.27 10.46 -4.95
N HIS A 103 -6.85 9.24 -4.60
CA HIS A 103 -6.82 8.75 -3.22
C HIS A 103 -5.40 8.57 -2.68
N PHE A 104 -4.38 8.70 -3.54
CA PHE A 104 -3.00 8.35 -3.24
C PHE A 104 -2.44 9.17 -2.07
N THR A 105 -2.65 10.49 -2.06
CA THR A 105 -2.15 11.37 -1.00
C THR A 105 -2.72 11.00 0.37
N LEU A 106 -4.03 10.78 0.46
CA LEU A 106 -4.67 10.37 1.71
C LEU A 106 -4.18 9.00 2.17
N PHE A 107 -4.04 8.07 1.22
CA PHE A 107 -3.54 6.73 1.50
C PHE A 107 -2.10 6.76 2.04
N VAL A 108 -1.20 7.50 1.38
CA VAL A 108 0.18 7.71 1.82
C VAL A 108 0.21 8.40 3.18
N ALA A 109 -0.60 9.43 3.44
CA ALA A 109 -0.63 10.12 4.73
C ALA A 109 -0.92 9.16 5.90
N HIS A 110 -1.87 8.23 5.73
CA HIS A 110 -2.14 7.20 6.74
C HIS A 110 -0.98 6.22 6.92
N LEU A 111 -0.29 5.85 5.84
CA LEU A 111 0.91 4.99 5.91
C LEU A 111 2.06 5.70 6.62
N LEU A 112 2.30 6.97 6.32
CA LEU A 112 3.32 7.78 6.98
C LEU A 112 3.02 7.96 8.46
N HIS A 113 1.76 8.19 8.83
CA HIS A 113 1.35 8.20 10.23
C HIS A 113 1.64 6.85 10.91
N ALA A 114 1.26 5.74 10.28
CA ALA A 114 1.51 4.39 10.81
C ALA A 114 3.01 4.03 10.89
N LEU A 115 3.88 4.59 10.05
CA LEU A 115 5.34 4.43 10.14
C LEU A 115 5.93 5.06 11.40
N THR A 116 5.27 6.09 11.94
CA THR A 116 5.69 6.78 13.18
C THR A 116 5.02 6.21 14.44
N HIS A 117 4.24 5.15 14.30
CA HIS A 117 3.48 4.58 15.40
C HIS A 117 4.40 3.98 16.49
N ASN A 118 4.00 4.09 17.76
CA ASN A 118 4.79 3.59 18.88
C ASN A 118 5.02 2.07 18.79
N GLU A 119 3.97 1.32 18.45
CA GLU A 119 4.04 -0.14 18.32
C GLU A 119 4.83 -0.59 17.08
N ALA A 120 5.88 -1.40 17.30
CA ALA A 120 6.76 -1.90 16.24
C ALA A 120 6.03 -2.75 15.17
N ARG A 121 4.97 -3.48 15.57
CA ARG A 121 4.16 -4.29 14.64
C ARG A 121 3.41 -3.41 13.64
N VAL A 122 2.87 -2.28 14.07
CA VAL A 122 2.19 -1.31 13.19
C VAL A 122 3.21 -0.68 12.23
N ARG A 123 4.40 -0.31 12.72
CA ARG A 123 5.49 0.20 11.86
C ARG A 123 5.92 -0.80 10.79
N SER A 124 6.14 -2.06 11.19
CA SER A 124 6.50 -3.15 10.27
C SER A 124 5.40 -3.42 9.24
N PHE A 125 4.14 -3.41 9.69
CA PHE A 125 2.99 -3.50 8.79
C PHE A 125 2.98 -2.34 7.78
N SER A 126 3.09 -1.09 8.25
CA SER A 126 3.12 0.08 7.37
C SER A 126 4.26 0.02 6.36
N LEU A 127 5.48 -0.32 6.81
CA LEU A 127 6.64 -0.48 5.94
C LEU A 127 6.40 -1.49 4.81
N SER A 128 5.79 -2.62 5.13
CA SER A 128 5.48 -3.65 4.12
C SER A 128 4.37 -3.22 3.14
N ILE A 129 3.46 -2.33 3.54
CA ILE A 129 2.48 -1.74 2.63
C ILE A 129 3.14 -0.66 1.78
N ILE A 130 4.04 0.14 2.33
CA ILE A 130 4.85 1.08 1.56
C ILE A 130 5.67 0.34 0.50
N ALA A 131 6.28 -0.79 0.83
CA ALA A 131 6.98 -1.65 -0.14
C ALA A 131 6.06 -2.08 -1.29
N LEU A 132 4.82 -2.47 -0.98
CA LEU A 132 3.81 -2.79 -2.00
C LEU A 132 3.50 -1.57 -2.88
N VAL A 133 3.23 -0.42 -2.27
CA VAL A 133 2.88 0.81 -2.98
C VAL A 133 4.01 1.31 -3.89
N LEU A 134 5.26 1.24 -3.43
CA LEU A 134 6.45 1.59 -4.22
C LEU A 134 6.60 0.71 -5.46
N CYS A 135 6.26 -0.57 -5.35
CA CYS A 135 6.31 -1.51 -6.48
C CYS A 135 5.12 -1.36 -7.44
N THR A 136 3.93 -1.06 -6.90
CA THR A 136 2.69 -1.00 -7.69
C THR A 136 2.51 0.36 -8.38
N TYR A 137 2.88 1.45 -7.70
CA TYR A 137 2.65 2.83 -8.15
C TYR A 137 3.92 3.69 -8.09
N PRO A 138 5.03 3.28 -8.76
CA PRO A 138 6.29 4.01 -8.70
C PRO A 138 6.16 5.46 -9.17
N ASP A 139 5.39 5.71 -10.24
CA ASP A 139 5.17 7.06 -10.78
C ASP A 139 4.49 8.00 -9.79
N LEU A 140 3.50 7.50 -9.04
CA LEU A 140 2.81 8.29 -8.01
C LEU A 140 3.73 8.55 -6.81
N CYS A 141 4.54 7.56 -6.43
CA CYS A 141 5.53 7.72 -5.37
C CYS A 141 6.58 8.77 -5.74
N SER A 142 7.12 8.71 -6.97
CA SER A 142 8.19 9.60 -7.44
C SER A 142 7.82 11.09 -7.37
N LYS A 143 6.52 11.40 -7.48
CA LYS A 143 5.96 12.76 -7.43
C LYS A 143 5.62 13.23 -6.02
N ASN A 144 5.71 12.37 -5.02
CA ASN A 144 5.30 12.65 -3.65
C ASN A 144 6.53 12.96 -2.76
N ALA A 145 6.85 14.24 -2.60
CA ALA A 145 7.99 14.69 -1.79
C ALA A 145 7.82 14.38 -0.28
N ASP A 146 6.59 14.31 0.22
CA ASP A 146 6.30 14.01 1.62
C ASP A 146 6.68 12.56 1.96
N LEU A 147 6.35 11.61 1.08
CA LEU A 147 6.77 10.21 1.19
C LEU A 147 8.29 10.10 1.20
N PHE A 148 8.96 10.79 0.28
CA PHE A 148 10.42 10.80 0.21
C PHE A 148 11.04 11.28 1.53
N THR A 149 10.62 12.45 1.99
CA THR A 149 11.14 13.10 3.19
C THR A 149 10.86 12.28 4.44
N ALA A 150 9.63 11.77 4.59
CA ALA A 150 9.25 10.97 5.75
C ALA A 150 9.99 9.62 5.78
N PHE A 151 10.20 8.99 4.63
CA PHE A 151 10.93 7.73 4.56
C PHE A 151 12.41 7.92 4.92
N ILE A 152 13.07 8.98 4.46
CA ILE A 152 14.45 9.32 4.87
C ILE A 152 14.53 9.54 6.38
N LYS A 153 13.60 10.31 6.95
CA LYS A 153 13.52 10.52 8.40
C LYS A 153 13.33 9.20 9.15
N PHE A 154 12.51 8.29 8.62
CA PHE A 154 12.33 6.95 9.17
C PHE A 154 13.62 6.11 9.14
N LEU A 155 14.38 6.13 8.03
CA LEU A 155 15.68 5.46 7.92
C LEU A 155 16.73 6.05 8.89
N GLY A 156 16.75 7.37 9.05
CA GLY A 156 17.62 8.05 10.03
C GLY A 156 17.22 7.80 11.48
N GLY A 157 15.94 7.56 11.74
CA GLY A 157 15.37 7.47 13.09
C GLY A 157 15.78 6.22 13.89
N SER A 158 15.53 6.26 15.20
CA SER A 158 15.74 5.13 16.14
C SER A 158 14.69 4.03 16.01
N HIS A 159 13.52 4.36 15.45
CA HIS A 159 12.38 3.46 15.31
C HIS A 159 12.42 2.58 14.05
N LYS A 160 13.49 2.62 13.25
CA LYS A 160 13.64 1.70 12.11
C LYS A 160 13.83 0.25 12.55
N PRO A 161 13.41 -0.74 11.73
CA PRO A 161 13.81 -2.13 11.89
C PRO A 161 15.34 -2.31 11.81
N ARG A 162 15.81 -3.46 12.29
CA ARG A 162 17.20 -3.89 12.06
C ARG A 162 17.42 -4.07 10.56
N TRP A 163 18.65 -3.85 10.09
CA TRP A 163 19.03 -4.03 8.69
C TRP A 163 18.74 -5.46 8.18
N SER A 164 18.80 -6.46 9.07
CA SER A 164 18.52 -7.88 8.78
C SER A 164 17.03 -8.25 8.88
N SER A 165 16.16 -7.28 9.15
CA SER A 165 14.71 -7.53 9.18
C SER A 165 14.21 -7.93 7.79
N PRO A 166 13.37 -8.97 7.67
CA PRO A 166 12.89 -9.45 6.37
C PRO A 166 12.22 -8.34 5.56
N GLY A 167 12.67 -8.15 4.31
CA GLY A 167 12.09 -7.17 3.40
C GLY A 167 12.54 -5.72 3.64
N PHE A 168 13.32 -5.42 4.68
CA PHE A 168 13.72 -4.04 4.99
C PHE A 168 14.63 -3.46 3.91
N LEU A 169 15.71 -4.16 3.56
CA LEU A 169 16.63 -3.70 2.52
C LEU A 169 15.97 -3.71 1.14
N GLU A 170 15.11 -4.70 0.87
CA GLU A 170 14.31 -4.77 -0.36
C GLU A 170 13.37 -3.57 -0.47
N THR A 171 12.79 -3.10 0.64
CA THR A 171 11.97 -1.89 0.65
C THR A 171 12.80 -0.65 0.33
N ILE A 172 14.03 -0.55 0.84
CA ILE A 172 14.96 0.53 0.46
C ILE A 172 15.31 0.46 -1.04
N VAL A 173 15.53 -0.74 -1.58
CA VAL A 173 15.74 -0.93 -3.02
C VAL A 173 14.54 -0.43 -3.82
N SER A 174 13.32 -0.85 -3.46
CA SER A 174 12.08 -0.41 -4.13
C SER A 174 11.88 1.09 -4.00
N PHE A 175 12.23 1.67 -2.84
CA PHE A 175 12.18 3.11 -2.62
C PHE A 175 13.11 3.82 -3.60
N ILE A 176 14.40 3.47 -3.63
CA ILE A 176 15.33 4.14 -4.53
C ILE A 176 14.91 3.95 -5.99
N LYS A 177 14.48 2.75 -6.39
CA LYS A 177 13.98 2.49 -7.75
C LYS A 177 12.79 3.35 -8.13
N ALA A 178 11.83 3.55 -7.23
CA ALA A 178 10.66 4.39 -7.49
C ALA A 178 11.03 5.87 -7.67
N TYR A 179 12.12 6.34 -7.06
CA TYR A 179 12.57 7.73 -7.16
C TYR A 179 13.71 7.95 -8.16
N THR A 180 14.40 6.91 -8.61
CA THR A 180 15.31 7.01 -9.75
C THR A 180 14.47 7.17 -11.02
N ALA A 181 14.54 8.35 -11.63
CA ALA A 181 13.83 8.62 -12.87
C ALA A 181 14.24 7.62 -13.94
N ASP A 182 13.28 6.90 -14.50
CA ASP A 182 13.48 6.26 -15.79
C ASP A 182 13.53 7.37 -16.85
N ARG A 183 14.74 7.84 -17.13
CA ARG A 183 15.01 8.88 -18.14
C ARG A 183 14.53 8.46 -19.53
N SER A 184 14.24 7.18 -19.77
CA SER A 184 13.72 6.72 -21.06
C SER A 184 12.29 7.22 -21.33
N ASN A 185 11.54 7.63 -20.30
CA ASN A 185 10.18 8.14 -20.42
C ASN A 185 10.04 9.65 -20.14
N ARG A 186 11.14 10.38 -19.95
CA ARG A 186 11.14 11.84 -20.08
C ARG A 186 10.88 12.16 -21.56
N LYS A 187 9.61 12.12 -21.93
CA LYS A 187 9.12 12.75 -23.14
C LYS A 187 9.54 14.21 -23.10
N ASP A 188 9.97 14.75 -24.22
CA ASP A 188 10.14 16.19 -24.42
C ASP A 188 8.82 16.90 -24.09
N VAL A 189 8.64 17.28 -22.82
CA VAL A 189 7.48 18.07 -22.36
C VAL A 189 7.61 19.50 -22.88
N CYS A 190 8.81 19.88 -23.32
CA CYS A 190 9.08 21.13 -23.99
C CYS A 190 9.46 20.83 -25.45
N THR A 191 8.58 21.20 -26.37
CA THR A 191 8.94 21.33 -27.78
C THR A 191 9.20 22.81 -28.03
N GLU A 192 10.47 23.18 -28.16
CA GLU A 192 10.84 24.54 -28.56
C GLU A 192 10.47 24.72 -30.03
N ILE A 193 9.59 25.69 -30.30
CA ILE A 193 9.11 25.99 -31.65
C ILE A 193 9.64 27.36 -32.01
N GLN A 194 10.50 27.41 -33.02
CA GLN A 194 10.94 28.68 -33.59
C GLN A 194 9.83 29.24 -34.48
N LEU A 195 9.34 30.41 -34.09
CA LEU A 195 8.34 31.16 -34.84
C LEU A 195 9.08 32.15 -35.75
N ASN A 196 9.00 31.95 -37.06
CA ASN A 196 9.58 32.91 -37.99
C ASN A 196 8.63 34.10 -38.13
N MET A 197 8.98 35.22 -37.50
CA MET A 197 8.15 36.42 -37.47
C MET A 197 8.13 37.15 -38.83
N ASP A 198 9.10 36.88 -39.71
CA ASP A 198 9.21 37.55 -41.02
C ASP A 198 8.32 36.87 -42.08
N THR A 199 8.15 35.55 -42.00
CA THR A 199 7.30 34.78 -42.92
C THR A 199 5.92 34.43 -42.35
N GLY A 200 5.73 34.56 -41.04
CA GLY A 200 4.49 34.17 -40.34
C GLY A 200 4.25 32.66 -40.30
N GLU A 201 5.25 31.85 -40.66
CA GLU A 201 5.14 30.40 -40.75
C GLU A 201 5.71 29.72 -39.50
N VAL A 202 5.01 28.68 -39.04
CA VAL A 202 5.50 27.76 -38.01
C VAL A 202 6.06 26.52 -38.73
N PRO A 203 7.37 26.27 -38.71
CA PRO A 203 8.00 25.22 -39.52
C PRO A 203 7.63 23.79 -39.09
N VAL A 204 7.05 23.60 -37.90
CA VAL A 204 6.65 22.28 -37.38
C VAL A 204 5.22 22.32 -36.85
N GLY A 205 4.35 21.46 -37.39
CA GLY A 205 2.98 21.30 -36.91
C GLY A 205 2.92 20.68 -35.51
N VAL A 206 2.33 21.41 -34.55
CA VAL A 206 2.22 20.97 -33.16
C VAL A 206 1.02 20.04 -32.99
N ASN A 207 1.27 18.74 -32.81
CA ASN A 207 0.20 17.78 -32.55
C ASN A 207 -0.10 17.67 -31.05
N LEU A 208 -0.91 18.59 -30.54
CA LEU A 208 -1.32 18.64 -29.13
C LEU A 208 -2.07 17.36 -28.69
N LEU A 209 -2.80 16.70 -29.59
CA LEU A 209 -3.46 15.42 -29.31
C LEU A 209 -2.44 14.32 -28.97
N LYS A 210 -1.33 14.24 -29.71
CA LYS A 210 -0.23 13.32 -29.40
C LYS A 210 0.46 13.70 -28.09
N THR A 211 0.69 15.00 -27.87
CA THR A 211 1.33 15.53 -26.65
C THR A 211 0.53 15.20 -25.39
N PHE A 212 -0.79 15.42 -25.41
CA PHE A 212 -1.68 15.22 -24.25
C PHE A 212 -2.36 13.84 -24.20
N SER A 213 -2.15 12.97 -25.19
CA SER A 213 -2.73 11.62 -25.22
C SER A 213 -2.44 10.76 -23.99
N LYS A 214 -1.35 11.05 -23.25
CA LYS A 214 -0.92 10.27 -22.08
C LYS A 214 -0.92 11.04 -20.76
N SER A 215 -1.32 12.32 -20.76
CA SER A 215 -1.32 13.17 -19.56
C SER A 215 -2.39 14.23 -19.70
N ASN A 216 -3.30 14.33 -18.73
CA ASN A 216 -4.33 15.36 -18.73
C ASN A 216 -3.68 16.74 -18.49
N PRO A 217 -3.78 17.69 -19.43
CA PRO A 217 -3.19 19.04 -19.29
C PRO A 217 -3.82 19.85 -18.17
N PHE A 218 -4.98 19.42 -17.67
CA PHE A 218 -5.72 20.01 -16.57
C PHE A 218 -5.76 19.11 -15.34
N ASP A 219 -4.83 18.15 -15.23
CA ASP A 219 -4.61 17.41 -13.98
C ASP A 219 -3.92 18.36 -12.99
N PHE A 220 -4.71 19.27 -12.44
CA PHE A 220 -4.28 20.14 -11.36
C PHE A 220 -4.25 19.27 -10.10
N PRO A 221 -3.07 19.05 -9.51
CA PRO A 221 -2.99 18.44 -8.21
C PRO A 221 -3.85 19.30 -7.29
N VAL A 222 -4.84 18.68 -6.64
CA VAL A 222 -5.64 19.34 -5.61
C VAL A 222 -4.68 20.10 -4.71
N ILE A 223 -4.90 21.41 -4.60
CA ILE A 223 -4.08 22.38 -3.87
C ILE A 223 -3.75 21.82 -2.48
N ASN A 224 -2.61 21.14 -2.38
CA ASN A 224 -2.02 20.66 -1.14
C ASN A 224 -0.55 21.09 -1.16
N SER A 225 0.06 21.13 0.02
CA SER A 225 1.35 21.80 0.28
C SER A 225 2.54 21.24 -0.51
N SER A 226 2.38 20.14 -1.24
CA SER A 226 3.38 19.61 -2.16
C SER A 226 3.04 20.04 -3.57
N ILE A 227 3.62 21.18 -4.00
CA ILE A 227 3.77 21.49 -5.43
C ILE A 227 4.39 20.22 -6.05
N PRO A 228 3.79 19.62 -7.11
CA PRO A 228 4.43 18.52 -7.79
C PRO A 228 5.74 19.04 -8.30
N THR A 229 6.83 18.59 -7.69
CA THR A 229 8.15 18.87 -8.24
C THR A 229 8.16 18.24 -9.63
N THR A 230 8.41 19.05 -10.66
CA THR A 230 8.55 18.57 -12.06
C THR A 230 9.69 17.56 -12.23
N VAL A 231 10.50 17.43 -11.19
CA VAL A 231 11.70 16.61 -11.02
C VAL A 231 11.54 15.74 -9.78
N SER A 232 11.96 14.48 -9.86
CA SER A 232 12.00 13.58 -8.70
C SER A 232 12.86 14.18 -7.58
N PRO A 233 12.47 14.07 -6.29
CA PRO A 233 13.29 14.49 -5.16
C PRO A 233 14.73 13.97 -5.19
N LEU A 234 14.97 12.79 -5.77
CA LEU A 234 16.31 12.20 -5.87
C LEU A 234 17.23 12.93 -6.87
N GLU A 235 16.68 13.78 -7.75
CA GLU A 235 17.46 14.63 -8.66
C GLU A 235 17.96 15.92 -7.98
N VAL A 236 17.51 16.20 -6.76
CA VAL A 236 17.99 17.33 -5.96
C VAL A 236 19.22 16.91 -5.16
N PRO A 237 20.38 17.59 -5.30
CA PRO A 237 21.62 17.20 -4.62
C PRO A 237 21.49 17.04 -3.10
N GLU A 238 20.84 17.97 -2.41
CA GLU A 238 20.64 17.89 -0.95
C GLU A 238 19.76 16.70 -0.51
N SER A 239 18.80 16.33 -1.35
CA SER A 239 17.93 15.18 -1.08
C SER A 239 18.67 13.87 -1.25
N LEU A 240 19.56 13.76 -2.26
CA LEU A 240 20.44 12.61 -2.42
C LEU A 240 21.47 12.52 -1.28
N LEU A 241 22.02 13.64 -0.83
CA LEU A 241 22.92 13.69 0.33
C LEU A 241 22.20 13.18 1.59
N SER A 242 20.99 13.69 1.85
CA SER A 242 20.17 13.26 3.01
C SER A 242 19.84 11.77 2.97
N LEU A 243 19.51 11.23 1.79
CA LEU A 243 19.28 9.80 1.62
C LEU A 243 20.56 8.99 1.85
N SER A 244 21.69 9.48 1.33
CA SER A 244 23.01 8.84 1.50
C SER A 244 23.41 8.82 2.97
N GLU A 245 23.21 9.91 3.71
CA GLU A 245 23.45 10.00 5.16
C GLU A 245 22.62 8.97 5.94
N ALA A 246 21.36 8.76 5.55
CA ALA A 246 20.49 7.77 6.19
C ALA A 246 20.86 6.32 5.83
N CYS A 247 21.29 6.05 4.58
CA CYS A 247 21.59 4.70 4.10
C CYS A 247 23.00 4.22 4.46
N ALA A 248 24.02 5.10 4.46
CA ALA A 248 25.41 4.73 4.72
C ALA A 248 25.64 3.91 6.00
N PRO A 249 25.12 4.28 7.19
CA PRO A 249 25.31 3.48 8.39
C PRO A 249 24.64 2.10 8.30
N ILE A 250 23.44 2.02 7.70
CA ILE A 250 22.71 0.76 7.48
C ILE A 250 23.54 -0.17 6.59
N LEU A 251 24.10 0.37 5.50
CA LEU A 251 24.91 -0.40 4.56
C LEU A 251 26.24 -0.84 5.18
N ALA A 252 26.94 0.05 5.91
CA ALA A 252 28.17 -0.30 6.61
C ALA A 252 27.95 -1.45 7.61
N MET A 253 26.88 -1.40 8.40
CA MET A 253 26.52 -2.48 9.33
C MET A 253 26.17 -3.77 8.58
N SER A 254 25.28 -3.70 7.58
CA SER A 254 24.90 -4.89 6.80
C SER A 254 26.11 -5.53 6.12
N LEU A 255 27.04 -4.74 5.61
CA LEU A 255 28.23 -5.26 4.95
C LEU A 255 29.22 -5.89 5.93
N SER A 256 29.30 -5.37 7.15
CA SER A 256 30.21 -5.86 8.19
C SER A 256 29.66 -7.10 8.90
N GLU A 257 28.35 -7.16 9.13
CA GLU A 257 27.71 -8.18 9.97
C GLU A 257 27.16 -9.37 9.17
N ASP A 258 26.80 -9.19 7.89
CA ASP A 258 26.24 -10.27 7.04
C ASP A 258 27.31 -11.28 6.60
N ARG A 259 27.66 -12.20 7.50
CA ARG A 259 28.64 -13.28 7.23
C ARG A 259 28.11 -14.34 6.28
N SER A 260 26.81 -14.61 6.29
CA SER A 260 26.18 -15.62 5.40
C SER A 260 25.99 -15.11 3.97
N GLY A 261 26.03 -13.78 3.76
CA GLY A 261 25.80 -13.18 2.45
C GLY A 261 24.33 -13.15 2.05
N SER A 262 23.40 -13.44 2.97
CA SER A 262 21.97 -13.55 2.70
C SER A 262 21.35 -12.21 2.30
N PHE A 263 21.95 -11.10 2.74
CA PHE A 263 21.47 -9.74 2.50
C PHE A 263 22.37 -8.95 1.54
N LEU A 264 23.41 -9.61 1.00
CA LEU A 264 24.38 -9.00 0.10
C LEU A 264 23.76 -8.51 -1.21
N GLY A 265 22.76 -9.24 -1.73
CA GLY A 265 22.04 -8.85 -2.95
C GLY A 265 21.36 -7.49 -2.82
N PRO A 266 20.43 -7.31 -1.86
CA PRO A 266 19.82 -6.02 -1.58
C PRO A 266 20.85 -4.93 -1.25
N ALA A 267 21.84 -5.19 -0.40
CA ALA A 267 22.85 -4.19 -0.02
C ALA A 267 23.67 -3.68 -1.21
N THR A 268 24.14 -4.58 -2.09
CA THR A 268 24.87 -4.19 -3.31
C THR A 268 23.98 -3.50 -4.34
N SER A 269 22.69 -3.87 -4.40
CA SER A 269 21.72 -3.16 -5.24
C SER A 269 21.51 -1.72 -4.78
N ILE A 270 21.37 -1.48 -3.47
CA ILE A 270 21.24 -0.13 -2.90
C ILE A 270 22.48 0.70 -3.27
N LEU A 271 23.68 0.16 -3.06
CA LEU A 271 24.94 0.85 -3.39
C LEU A 271 25.06 1.21 -4.86
N SER A 272 24.67 0.28 -5.75
CA SER A 272 24.74 0.51 -7.19
C SER A 272 23.71 1.55 -7.65
N LEU A 273 22.49 1.52 -7.08
CA LEU A 273 21.45 2.50 -7.41
C LEU A 273 21.81 3.91 -6.92
N LEU A 274 22.33 4.04 -5.70
CA LEU A 274 22.78 5.33 -5.17
C LEU A 274 24.01 5.86 -5.92
N GLY A 275 24.94 4.97 -6.31
CA GLY A 275 26.07 5.34 -7.15
C GLY A 275 25.64 5.84 -8.52
N ASN A 276 24.72 5.14 -9.18
CA ASN A 276 24.15 5.59 -10.44
C ASN A 276 23.41 6.92 -10.30
N ALA A 277 22.66 7.13 -9.20
CA ALA A 277 22.00 8.41 -8.94
C ALA A 277 23.01 9.55 -8.75
N ALA A 278 24.08 9.31 -7.99
CA ALA A 278 25.14 10.31 -7.74
C ALA A 278 25.92 10.68 -8.99
N LEU A 279 26.33 9.68 -9.80
CA LEU A 279 27.10 9.91 -11.03
C LEU A 279 26.29 10.60 -12.12
N ASN A 280 24.96 10.39 -12.15
CA ASN A 280 24.08 11.00 -13.15
C ASN A 280 23.35 12.24 -12.65
N LEU A 281 23.66 12.74 -11.45
CA LEU A 281 22.91 13.81 -10.81
C LEU A 281 23.00 15.12 -11.64
N PRO A 282 21.88 15.67 -12.14
CA PRO A 282 21.90 16.97 -12.77
C PRO A 282 22.25 18.04 -11.72
N ASN A 283 22.98 19.08 -12.13
CA ASN A 283 23.29 20.23 -11.26
C ASN A 283 24.11 19.88 -10.00
N ALA A 284 24.90 18.80 -10.00
CA ALA A 284 25.77 18.46 -8.87
C ALA A 284 26.74 19.61 -8.49
N SER A 285 27.10 20.47 -9.45
CA SER A 285 27.94 21.65 -9.25
C SER A 285 27.26 22.81 -8.52
N VAL A 286 25.94 22.75 -8.28
CA VAL A 286 25.19 23.80 -7.56
C VAL A 286 25.48 23.76 -6.06
N VAL A 287 25.88 22.61 -5.52
CA VAL A 287 26.25 22.47 -4.11
C VAL A 287 27.78 22.39 -4.03
N GLU A 288 28.40 23.49 -3.59
CA GLU A 288 29.87 23.67 -3.61
C GLU A 288 30.63 22.58 -2.83
N ASP A 289 30.02 22.00 -1.79
CA ASP A 289 30.63 20.99 -0.92
C ASP A 289 30.08 19.56 -1.13
N PHE A 290 29.36 19.31 -2.24
CA PHE A 290 28.72 18.03 -2.52
C PHE A 290 29.71 16.85 -2.48
N ILE A 291 30.84 16.96 -3.19
CA ILE A 291 31.87 15.92 -3.27
C ILE A 291 32.50 15.64 -1.88
N PRO A 292 33.00 16.66 -1.14
CA PRO A 292 33.49 16.49 0.23
C PRO A 292 32.47 15.82 1.17
N ARG A 293 31.18 16.21 1.10
CA ARG A 293 30.12 15.61 1.92
C ARG A 293 29.89 14.15 1.55
N MET A 294 29.76 13.84 0.26
CA MET A 294 29.63 12.45 -0.22
C MET A 294 30.80 11.58 0.26
N ARG A 295 32.04 12.05 0.11
CA ARG A 295 33.23 11.34 0.62
C ARG A 295 33.12 11.03 2.11
N LYS A 296 32.75 12.03 2.91
CA LYS A 296 32.60 11.89 4.37
C LYS A 296 31.52 10.87 4.73
N ILE A 297 30.35 10.94 4.09
CA ILE A 297 29.21 10.05 4.33
C ILE A 297 29.60 8.58 4.08
N TRP A 298 30.27 8.32 2.95
CA TRP A 298 30.56 6.95 2.51
C TRP A 298 31.87 6.36 3.04
N THR A 299 32.61 7.10 3.87
CA THR A 299 33.91 6.67 4.40
C THR A 299 33.83 5.34 5.15
N SER A 300 32.80 5.15 5.99
CA SER A 300 32.59 3.92 6.76
C SER A 300 32.32 2.72 5.84
N VAL A 301 31.47 2.91 4.82
CA VAL A 301 31.14 1.89 3.83
C VAL A 301 32.38 1.52 3.01
N LYS A 302 33.19 2.49 2.57
CA LYS A 302 34.43 2.24 1.82
C LYS A 302 35.42 1.41 2.64
N LYS A 303 35.57 1.70 3.94
CA LYS A 303 36.42 0.91 4.85
C LYS A 303 35.92 -0.53 5.01
N VAL A 304 34.62 -0.74 5.18
CA VAL A 304 34.06 -2.09 5.32
C VAL A 304 34.13 -2.86 3.99
N ALA A 305 33.82 -2.21 2.87
CA ALA A 305 33.84 -2.82 1.55
C ALA A 305 35.23 -3.34 1.15
N THR A 306 36.30 -2.59 1.44
CA THR A 306 37.69 -3.01 1.18
C THR A 306 38.10 -4.21 2.02
N SER A 307 37.59 -4.34 3.24
CA SER A 307 37.84 -5.52 4.09
C SER A 307 37.11 -6.78 3.62
N ARG A 308 36.01 -6.61 2.87
CA ARG A 308 35.16 -7.71 2.41
C ARG A 308 35.67 -8.23 1.06
N LYS A 309 36.24 -9.44 1.04
CA LYS A 309 36.70 -10.13 -0.18
C LYS A 309 35.54 -10.60 -1.08
N SER A 310 34.78 -9.67 -1.64
CA SER A 310 33.64 -9.95 -2.52
C SER A 310 33.68 -9.09 -3.77
N GLU A 311 33.73 -9.73 -4.93
CA GLU A 311 33.75 -9.04 -6.22
C GLU A 311 32.45 -8.23 -6.48
N LYS A 312 31.30 -8.73 -6.00
CA LYS A 312 30.02 -8.02 -6.09
C LYS A 312 30.04 -6.71 -5.30
N VAL A 313 30.61 -6.73 -4.10
CA VAL A 313 30.78 -5.52 -3.27
C VAL A 313 31.74 -4.56 -3.94
N ALA A 314 32.91 -5.04 -4.39
CA ALA A 314 33.90 -4.21 -5.06
C ALA A 314 33.35 -3.50 -6.30
N ARG A 315 32.51 -4.19 -7.10
CA ARG A 315 31.81 -3.57 -8.24
C ARG A 315 30.80 -2.51 -7.78
N ALA A 316 29.97 -2.82 -6.80
CA ALA A 316 28.92 -1.92 -6.30
C ALA A 316 29.49 -0.65 -5.61
N THR A 317 30.74 -0.68 -5.15
CA THR A 317 31.39 0.45 -4.46
C THR A 317 32.41 1.20 -5.32
N ARG A 318 32.60 0.85 -6.60
CA ARG A 318 33.65 1.43 -7.44
C ARG A 318 33.52 2.95 -7.60
N TRP A 319 32.29 3.44 -7.71
CA TRP A 319 31.96 4.86 -7.83
C TRP A 319 32.37 5.70 -6.61
N LEU A 320 32.61 5.08 -5.45
CA LEU A 320 33.14 5.75 -4.25
C LEU A 320 34.59 6.21 -4.40
N ASN A 321 35.25 5.92 -5.52
CA ASN A 321 36.57 6.47 -5.83
C ASN A 321 36.49 7.83 -6.53
N ASP A 322 35.34 8.16 -7.11
CA ASP A 322 35.10 9.43 -7.78
C ASP A 322 34.72 10.54 -6.78
N PHE A 323 34.46 10.16 -5.52
CA PHE A 323 34.15 11.05 -4.39
C PHE A 323 35.20 10.95 -3.30
#